data_AF-A0A949UEN3-F1
#
_entry.id   AF-A0A949UEN3-F1
#
_cell.length_a   1.000
_cell.length_b   1.000
_cell.length_c   1.000
_cell.angle_alpha   90.00
_cell.angle_beta   90.00
_cell.angle_gamma   90.00
#
_symmetry.space_group_name_H-M   'P 1'
#
loop_
_entity.id
_entity.type
_entity.pdbx_description
1 polymer ?
#
loop_
_entity_poly.entity_id
_entity_poly.type
_entity_poly.pdbx_seq_one_letter_code
_entity_poly.pdbx_strand_id
1 'polypeptide(L)'
;GMLESGVGRAHNIALSTLENFRLPGDVSASKRYWKEDIIEPEVEVSNQGTITVRDEPGTGYQVREDLIERLAVRKEMVRARRAHAD
;
A
#
# COMPACT_ATOMS: atom_id res chain seq x y z
N GLY A 1 12.04 -1.33 5.08
CA GLY A 1 10.98 -0.38 4.76
C GLY A 1 11.52 1.03 4.80
N MET A 2 10.74 1.97 4.28
CA MET A 2 11.03 3.39 4.11
C MET A 2 9.90 4.25 4.69
N LEU A 3 9.35 3.87 5.86
CA LEU A 3 8.20 4.52 6.49
C LEU A 3 7.02 4.70 5.51
N GLU A 4 6.72 3.66 4.74
CA GLU A 4 5.72 3.74 3.69
C GLU A 4 4.31 3.94 4.26
N SER A 5 3.50 4.72 3.55
CA SER A 5 2.05 4.62 3.69
C SER A 5 1.55 3.26 3.16
N GLY A 6 0.29 2.96 3.38
CA GLY A 6 -0.33 1.70 2.98
C GLY A 6 -0.10 1.32 1.51
N VAL A 7 -0.09 2.28 0.59
CA VAL A 7 0.14 2.01 -0.85
C VAL A 7 1.54 1.44 -1.10
N GLY A 8 2.59 2.09 -0.57
CA GLY A 8 3.97 1.60 -0.73
C GLY A 8 4.19 0.31 0.05
N ARG A 9 3.60 0.19 1.24
CA ARG A 9 3.64 -1.00 2.08
C ARG A 9 3.03 -2.22 1.37
N ALA A 10 1.88 -2.06 0.71
CA ALA A 10 1.23 -3.12 -0.05
C ALA A 10 2.11 -3.66 -1.18
N HIS A 11 2.76 -2.78 -1.94
CA HIS A 11 3.72 -3.18 -2.98
C HIS A 11 4.93 -3.90 -2.37
N ASN A 12 5.42 -3.45 -1.22
CA ASN A 12 6.53 -4.10 -0.52
C ASN A 12 6.14 -5.52 -0.01
N ILE A 13 4.91 -5.69 0.48
CA ILE A 13 4.36 -7.01 0.83
C ILE A 13 4.35 -7.93 -0.39
N ALA A 14 3.79 -7.46 -1.51
CA ALA A 14 3.73 -8.25 -2.74
C ALA A 14 5.13 -8.62 -3.27
N LEU A 15 6.09 -7.69 -3.24
CA LEU A 15 7.47 -7.97 -3.62
C LEU A 15 8.11 -9.04 -2.72
N SER A 16 7.80 -8.98 -1.42
CA SER A 16 8.33 -9.92 -0.41
C SER A 16 7.80 -11.34 -0.56
N THR A 17 6.79 -11.59 -1.41
CA THR A 17 6.30 -12.95 -1.69
C THR A 17 7.12 -13.69 -2.75
N LEU A 18 8.06 -13.01 -3.44
CA LEU A 18 8.91 -13.63 -4.44
C LEU A 18 9.92 -14.59 -3.79
N GLU A 19 10.26 -15.67 -4.48
CA GLU A 19 11.07 -16.79 -3.95
C GLU A 19 12.44 -16.39 -3.39
N ASN A 20 13.00 -15.29 -3.91
CA ASN A 20 14.32 -14.79 -3.54
C ASN A 20 14.32 -14.02 -2.21
N PHE A 21 13.14 -13.65 -1.68
CA PHE A 21 13.00 -12.96 -0.39
C PHE A 21 12.86 -14.00 0.74
N ARG A 22 14.00 -14.52 1.20
CA ARG A 22 14.07 -15.63 2.18
C ARG A 22 14.35 -15.20 3.62
N LEU A 23 14.61 -13.92 3.85
CA LEU A 23 14.80 -13.34 5.19
C LEU A 23 13.65 -12.38 5.50
N PRO A 24 13.27 -12.21 6.77
CA PRO A 24 12.28 -11.22 7.16
C PRO A 24 12.68 -9.82 6.69
N GLY A 25 11.78 -9.15 5.97
CA GLY A 25 11.94 -7.76 5.59
C GLY A 25 11.40 -6.80 6.65
N ASP A 26 11.82 -5.55 6.58
CA ASP A 26 11.28 -4.47 7.41
C ASP A 26 9.91 -4.00 6.88
N VAL A 27 8.91 -4.87 6.98
CA VAL A 27 7.49 -4.57 6.72
C VAL A 27 6.71 -4.91 7.98
N SER A 28 5.98 -3.95 8.52
CA SER A 28 5.25 -4.14 9.76
C SER A 28 3.87 -3.49 9.75
N ALA A 29 3.10 -3.68 10.83
CA ALA A 29 1.73 -3.19 10.89
C ALA A 29 1.65 -1.66 10.74
N SER A 30 0.64 -1.17 10.03
CA SER A 30 0.42 0.26 9.79
C SER A 30 0.41 1.07 11.10
N LYS A 31 -0.29 0.56 12.13
CA LYS A 31 -0.38 1.15 13.48
C LYS A 31 0.95 1.42 14.20
N ARG A 32 2.07 0.85 13.73
CA ARG A 32 3.41 1.17 14.27
C ARG A 32 3.90 2.56 13.87
N TYR A 33 3.39 3.11 12.78
CA TYR A 33 3.84 4.39 12.21
C TYR A 33 2.73 5.42 12.12
N TRP A 34 1.50 4.98 11.84
CA TRP A 34 0.38 5.88 11.55
C TRP A 34 -0.73 5.68 12.57
N LYS A 35 -1.38 6.78 12.96
CA LYS A 35 -2.64 6.71 13.72
C LYS A 35 -3.79 6.25 12.82
N GLU A 36 -3.73 6.63 11.54
CA GLU A 36 -4.68 6.29 10.49
C GLU A 36 -3.89 6.17 9.19
N ASP A 37 -3.94 5.02 8.53
CA ASP A 37 -3.29 4.79 7.23
C ASP A 37 -4.26 5.09 6.07
N ILE A 38 -3.71 5.29 4.87
CA ILE A 38 -4.46 5.67 3.66
C ILE A 38 -5.03 4.49 2.86
N ILE A 39 -5.11 3.31 3.49
CA ILE A 39 -5.67 2.10 2.92
C ILE A 39 -6.67 1.45 3.87
N GLU A 40 -7.59 0.66 3.33
CA GLU A 40 -8.53 -0.16 4.07
C GLU A 40 -8.56 -1.58 3.48
N PRO A 41 -8.46 -2.63 4.32
CA PRO A 41 -8.07 -2.56 5.73
C PRO A 41 -6.60 -2.17 5.92
N GLU A 42 -6.24 -1.67 7.09
CA GLU A 42 -4.84 -1.41 7.42
C GLU A 42 -4.03 -2.72 7.43
N VAL A 43 -2.71 -2.62 7.18
CA VAL A 43 -1.83 -3.78 7.29
C VAL A 43 -1.66 -4.16 8.75
N GLU A 44 -1.97 -5.40 9.07
CA GLU A 44 -1.76 -6.00 10.38
C GLU A 44 -0.65 -7.05 10.34
N VAL A 45 -0.03 -7.25 11.50
CA VAL A 45 0.94 -8.34 11.73
C VAL A 45 0.35 -9.24 12.80
N SER A 46 0.29 -10.54 12.50
CA SER A 46 -0.18 -11.57 13.41
C SER A 46 0.70 -11.67 14.66
N ASN A 47 0.21 -12.37 15.69
CA ASN A 47 1.01 -12.64 16.90
C ASN A 47 2.27 -13.49 16.60
N GLN A 48 2.33 -14.13 15.44
CA GLN A 48 3.44 -14.93 14.94
C GLN A 48 4.45 -14.10 14.13
N GLY A 49 4.24 -12.78 14.01
CA GLY A 49 5.13 -11.90 13.25
C GLY A 49 4.95 -11.99 11.73
N THR A 50 3.80 -12.49 11.25
CA THR A 50 3.54 -12.68 9.82
C THR A 50 2.44 -11.73 9.32
N ILE A 51 2.48 -11.42 8.03
CA ILE A 51 1.44 -10.67 7.33
C ILE A 51 0.72 -11.64 6.40
N THR A 52 -0.62 -11.63 6.44
CA THR A 52 -1.41 -12.41 5.50
C THR A 52 -1.48 -11.66 4.17
N VAL A 53 -1.03 -12.30 3.10
CA VAL A 53 -1.16 -11.76 1.75
C VAL A 53 -2.61 -11.87 1.31
N ARG A 54 -3.10 -10.85 0.59
CA ARG A 54 -4.46 -10.82 0.07
C ARG A 54 -4.44 -11.09 -1.43
N ASP A 55 -5.39 -11.88 -1.92
CA ASP A 55 -5.45 -12.37 -3.30
C ASP A 55 -6.54 -11.64 -4.10
N GLU A 56 -6.51 -10.31 -4.06
CA GLU A 56 -7.35 -9.46 -4.90
C GLU A 56 -6.50 -8.72 -5.95
N PRO A 57 -7.09 -8.38 -7.12
CA PRO A 57 -6.37 -7.64 -8.16
C PRO A 57 -5.76 -6.32 -7.66
N GLY A 58 -4.60 -5.98 -8.20
CA GLY A 58 -3.88 -4.76 -7.84
C GLY A 58 -3.06 -4.94 -6.56
N THR A 59 -3.22 -4.03 -5.60
CA THR A 59 -2.44 -4.04 -4.36
C THR A 59 -3.04 -4.94 -3.28
N GLY A 60 -4.27 -5.44 -3.44
CA GLY A 60 -5.01 -6.16 -2.39
C GLY A 60 -5.59 -5.25 -1.30
N TYR A 61 -5.49 -3.92 -1.44
CA TYR A 61 -5.96 -2.96 -0.46
C TYR A 61 -6.71 -1.82 -1.13
N GLN A 62 -7.86 -1.43 -0.57
CA GLN A 62 -8.62 -0.28 -1.04
C GLN A 62 -7.95 1.01 -0.58
N VAL A 63 -7.74 1.96 -1.50
CA VAL A 63 -7.21 3.28 -1.14
C VAL A 63 -8.33 4.13 -0.53
N ARG A 64 -8.03 4.78 0.60
CA ARG A 64 -8.92 5.74 1.27
C ARG A 64 -8.73 7.13 0.68
N GLU A 65 -9.33 7.35 -0.49
CA GLU A 65 -9.20 8.61 -1.22
C GLU A 65 -9.69 9.82 -0.40
N ASP A 66 -10.73 9.66 0.42
CA ASP A 66 -11.24 10.69 1.32
C ASP A 66 -10.16 11.19 2.31
N LEU A 67 -9.37 10.27 2.87
CA LEU A 67 -8.29 10.61 3.80
C LEU A 67 -7.12 11.25 3.05
N ILE A 68 -6.80 10.74 1.86
CA ILE A 68 -5.76 11.33 1.02
C ILE A 68 -6.12 12.78 0.68
N GLU A 69 -7.36 13.06 0.24
CA GLU A 69 -7.80 14.42 -0.06
C GLU A 69 -7.71 15.34 1.17
N ARG A 70 -8.05 14.84 2.37
CA ARG A 70 -7.93 15.62 3.62
C ARG A 70 -6.48 15.92 4.00
N LEU A 71 -5.56 15.00 3.74
CA LEU A 71 -4.14 15.12 4.11
C LEU A 71 -3.28 15.81 3.04
N ALA A 72 -3.79 15.93 1.81
CA ALA A 72 -3.03 16.47 0.69
C ALA A 72 -2.70 17.96 0.88
N VAL A 73 -1.41 18.30 0.76
CA VAL A 73 -0.94 19.70 0.77
C VAL A 73 -0.91 20.30 -0.65
N ARG A 74 -0.81 19.45 -1.68
CA ARG A 74 -0.83 19.82 -3.10
C ARG A 74 -1.42 18.68 -3.93
N LYS A 75 -2.21 19.02 -4.94
CA LYS A 75 -2.78 18.08 -5.92
C LYS A 75 -2.69 18.67 -7.32
N GLU A 76 -2.34 17.83 -8.28
CA GLU A 76 -2.30 18.18 -9.71
C GLU A 76 -2.91 17.02 -10.50
N MET A 77 -3.74 17.34 -11.50
CA MET A 77 -4.38 16.33 -12.34
C MET A 77 -4.01 16.60 -13.80
N VAL A 78 -3.28 15.66 -14.39
CA VAL A 78 -2.93 15.67 -15.82
C VAL A 78 -3.71 14.55 -16.50
N ARG A 79 -4.36 14.86 -17.62
CA ARG A 79 -5.12 13.88 -18.40
C ARG A 79 -4.30 13.44 -19.61
N ALA A 80 -4.22 12.14 -19.84
CA ALA A 80 -3.60 11.60 -21.05
C ALA A 80 -4.33 12.15 -22.29
N ARG A 81 -3.59 12.50 -23.34
CA ARG A 81 -4.20 12.76 -24.65
C ARG A 81 -4.87 11.47 -25.11
N ARG A 82 -6.14 11.54 -25.49
CA ARG A 82 -6.76 10.45 -26.25
C ARG A 82 -5.94 10.26 -27.53
N ALA A 83 -5.50 9.03 -27.80
CA ALA A 83 -5.06 8.68 -29.14
C ALA A 83 -6.27 8.91 -30.08
N HIS A 84 -6.05 9.55 -31.23
CA HIS A 84 -7.07 9.63 -32.26
C HIS A 84 -7.51 8.20 -32.59
N ALA A 85 -8.79 7.91 -32.38
CA ALA A 85 -9.41 6.72 -32.93
C ALA A 85 -9.70 7.05 -34.40
N ASP A 86 -8.95 6.41 -35.30
CA ASP A 86 -9.35 6.24 -36.69
C ASP A 86 -10.36 5.08 -36.80
#